data_AF-A0A3G3IP28-F1
#
_entry.id   AF-A0A3G3IP28-F1
#
_cell.length_a   1.000
_cell.length_b   1.000
_cell.length_c   1.000
_cell.angle_alpha   90.00
_cell.angle_beta   90.00
_cell.angle_gamma   90.00
#
_symmetry.space_group_name_H-M   'P 1'
#
loop_
_entity.id
_entity.type
_entity.pdbx_description
1 polymer ?
#
loop_
_entity_poly.entity_id
_entity_poly.type
_entity_poly.pdbx_seq_one_letter_code
_entity_poly.pdbx_strand_id
1 'polypeptide(L)'
;MLTDKTGNNIPSITFKTQDKHQWLDVTTSDIFNNKTVIVFSLPGAYTPTCSSSHLPRFNELAPIFKDNGVNEIVCVSVNDTFVMNEWKKDQEAENITMLPDGNGEFTDGMGMLVNKNNLGFGKRSWRYSMLVKNGVIDKMFIEPEVDGDPFEVSDADTMLTYINADAVVPKSATMFSRKGCPHCQRALDLLNKQGIYVEVIELGAGITSRSLRAMSGKSSTPQIFIGGDYIGGADELEQYLCKGFLGENYGK
;
A
#
# COMPACT_ATOMS: atom_id res chain seq x y z
N MET A 1 -23.11 -1.09 -17.40
CA MET A 1 -21.79 -1.69 -17.67
C MET A 1 -20.76 -0.61 -17.49
N LEU A 2 -19.82 -0.83 -16.59
CA LEU A 2 -18.73 0.09 -16.33
C LEU A 2 -17.87 0.23 -17.60
N THR A 3 -17.38 1.44 -17.87
CA THR A 3 -16.66 1.75 -19.11
C THR A 3 -15.20 2.07 -18.80
N ASP A 4 -14.29 1.39 -19.49
CA ASP A 4 -12.86 1.72 -19.47
C ASP A 4 -12.64 3.12 -20.08
N LYS A 5 -11.92 3.98 -19.36
CA LYS A 5 -11.60 5.36 -19.75
C LYS A 5 -10.10 5.54 -20.08
N THR A 6 -9.36 4.47 -20.32
CA THR A 6 -7.98 4.52 -20.79
C THR A 6 -7.85 5.46 -22.00
N GLY A 7 -6.87 6.37 -21.94
CA GLY A 7 -6.64 7.43 -22.92
C GLY A 7 -7.38 8.75 -22.63
N ASN A 8 -8.35 8.77 -21.72
CA ASN A 8 -9.08 9.98 -21.37
C ASN A 8 -8.38 10.76 -20.25
N ASN A 9 -8.68 12.07 -20.16
CA ASN A 9 -8.33 12.86 -18.98
C ASN A 9 -9.18 12.46 -17.78
N ILE A 10 -8.58 12.50 -16.59
CA ILE A 10 -9.31 12.42 -15.33
C ILE A 10 -10.28 13.59 -15.14
N PRO A 11 -11.36 13.44 -14.35
CA PRO A 11 -12.30 14.52 -14.04
C PRO A 11 -11.61 15.70 -13.37
N SER A 12 -11.92 16.93 -13.80
CA SER A 12 -11.42 18.14 -13.16
C SER A 12 -12.32 18.55 -11.99
N ILE A 13 -11.96 18.14 -10.77
CA ILE A 13 -12.70 18.50 -9.55
C ILE A 13 -11.79 19.01 -8.42
N THR A 14 -12.41 19.47 -7.34
CA THR A 14 -11.76 19.87 -6.08
C THR A 14 -12.28 19.05 -4.92
N PHE A 15 -11.40 18.33 -4.23
CA PHE A 15 -11.69 17.60 -3.01
C PHE A 15 -11.67 18.54 -1.80
N LYS A 16 -12.66 18.40 -0.92
CA LYS A 16 -12.69 19.08 0.38
C LYS A 16 -12.01 18.21 1.43
N THR A 17 -10.74 18.50 1.69
CA THR A 17 -9.91 17.78 2.65
C THR A 17 -9.77 18.56 3.95
N GLN A 18 -9.25 17.90 4.99
CA GLN A 18 -8.88 18.54 6.25
C GLN A 18 -7.47 18.11 6.68
N ASP A 19 -6.62 19.07 7.01
CA ASP A 19 -5.35 18.85 7.71
C ASP A 19 -5.33 19.70 8.99
N LYS A 20 -4.95 19.09 10.13
CA LYS A 20 -4.85 19.76 11.44
C LYS A 20 -6.03 20.68 11.78
N HIS A 21 -7.25 20.19 11.55
CA HIS A 21 -8.52 20.92 11.75
C HIS A 21 -8.76 22.14 10.83
N GLN A 22 -7.95 22.32 9.79
CA GLN A 22 -8.16 23.34 8.77
C GLN A 22 -8.65 22.70 7.48
N TRP A 23 -9.67 23.32 6.88
CA TRP A 23 -10.13 22.94 5.55
C TRP A 23 -9.08 23.27 4.52
N LEU A 24 -8.80 22.31 3.64
CA LEU A 24 -7.89 22.45 2.53
C LEU A 24 -8.57 21.93 1.27
N ASP A 25 -8.62 22.79 0.26
CA ASP A 25 -9.04 22.40 -1.07
C ASP A 25 -7.86 21.75 -1.79
N VAL A 26 -8.05 20.51 -2.24
CA VAL A 26 -7.06 19.79 -3.05
C VAL A 26 -7.67 19.57 -4.42
N THR A 27 -7.08 20.17 -5.44
CA THR A 27 -7.54 20.00 -6.82
C THR A 27 -6.94 18.75 -7.44
N THR A 28 -7.66 18.18 -8.40
CA THR A 28 -7.12 17.12 -9.27
C THR A 28 -5.82 17.55 -9.98
N SER A 29 -5.69 18.81 -10.38
CA SER A 29 -4.42 19.32 -10.92
C SER A 29 -3.25 19.25 -9.94
N ASP A 30 -3.45 19.47 -8.64
CA ASP A 30 -2.39 19.40 -7.63
C ASP A 30 -1.82 17.97 -7.50
N ILE A 31 -2.69 16.98 -7.72
CA ILE A 31 -2.36 15.56 -7.60
C ILE A 31 -1.75 15.02 -8.90
N PHE A 32 -2.30 15.37 -10.06
CA PHE A 32 -2.02 14.63 -11.31
C PHE A 32 -1.14 15.37 -12.33
N ASN A 33 -1.00 16.70 -12.26
CA ASN A 33 -0.20 17.44 -13.25
C ASN A 33 1.29 17.12 -13.13
N ASN A 34 1.93 16.81 -14.26
CA ASN A 34 3.35 16.49 -14.39
C ASN A 34 3.82 15.34 -13.48
N LYS A 35 2.90 14.45 -13.10
CA LYS A 35 3.14 13.29 -12.23
C LYS A 35 2.64 12.00 -12.87
N THR A 36 3.29 10.90 -12.52
CA THR A 36 2.77 9.54 -12.65
C THR A 36 2.14 9.15 -11.33
N VAL A 37 0.84 8.86 -11.31
CA VAL A 37 0.07 8.61 -10.10
C VAL A 37 -0.66 7.28 -10.24
N ILE A 38 -0.53 6.43 -9.22
CA ILE A 38 -1.41 5.27 -9.08
C ILE A 38 -2.63 5.75 -8.31
N VAL A 39 -3.82 5.40 -8.81
CA VAL A 39 -5.08 5.59 -8.09
C VAL A 39 -5.72 4.23 -7.89
N PHE A 40 -6.21 3.95 -6.69
CA PHE A 40 -7.14 2.86 -6.46
C PHE A 40 -8.35 3.36 -5.70
N SER A 41 -9.51 2.86 -6.10
CA SER A 41 -10.80 3.23 -5.52
C SER A 41 -11.50 2.04 -4.89
N LEU A 42 -12.29 2.34 -3.87
CA LEU A 42 -12.86 1.36 -2.97
C LEU A 42 -14.35 1.62 -2.74
N PRO A 43 -15.15 0.60 -2.38
CA PRO A 43 -16.54 0.81 -1.98
C PRO A 43 -16.72 1.71 -0.75
N GLY A 44 -15.76 1.72 0.18
CA GLY A 44 -15.87 2.50 1.41
C GLY A 44 -14.72 2.23 2.39
N ALA A 45 -14.34 3.27 3.15
CA ALA A 45 -13.47 3.14 4.31
C ALA A 45 -14.02 2.11 5.32
N TYR A 46 -13.13 1.44 6.07
CA TYR A 46 -13.46 0.40 7.07
C TYR A 46 -14.13 -0.88 6.54
N THR A 47 -14.31 -1.04 5.23
CA THR A 47 -14.85 -2.29 4.67
C THR A 47 -13.77 -3.40 4.65
N PRO A 48 -14.15 -4.69 4.76
CA PRO A 48 -13.20 -5.77 5.08
C PRO A 48 -12.02 -5.90 4.11
N THR A 49 -12.27 -6.16 2.82
CA THR A 49 -11.23 -6.38 1.80
C THR A 49 -10.34 -5.16 1.58
N CYS A 50 -10.95 -3.98 1.72
CA CYS A 50 -10.25 -2.70 1.63
C CYS A 50 -9.21 -2.54 2.74
N SER A 51 -9.54 -3.01 3.95
CA SER A 51 -8.72 -2.81 5.15
C SER A 51 -7.75 -3.97 5.42
N SER A 52 -7.99 -5.15 4.86
CA SER A 52 -7.12 -6.32 5.09
C SER A 52 -6.08 -6.55 4.01
N SER A 53 -6.34 -6.10 2.77
CA SER A 53 -5.51 -6.48 1.61
C SER A 53 -5.22 -5.31 0.67
N HIS A 54 -6.25 -4.61 0.19
CA HIS A 54 -6.08 -3.66 -0.91
C HIS A 54 -5.21 -2.45 -0.54
N LEU A 55 -5.62 -1.67 0.47
CA LEU A 55 -4.85 -0.50 0.94
C LEU A 55 -3.49 -0.91 1.55
N PRO A 56 -3.40 -1.92 2.44
CA PRO A 56 -2.12 -2.32 3.04
C PRO A 56 -1.07 -2.70 2.00
N ARG A 57 -1.43 -3.47 0.96
CA ARG A 57 -0.46 -3.90 -0.05
C ARG A 57 0.06 -2.75 -0.91
N PHE A 58 -0.79 -1.79 -1.27
CA PHE A 58 -0.32 -0.56 -1.93
C PHE A 58 0.64 0.25 -1.03
N ASN A 59 0.35 0.33 0.28
CA ASN A 59 1.21 1.02 1.23
C ASN A 59 2.58 0.33 1.40
N GLU A 60 2.58 -1.00 1.42
CA GLU A 60 3.78 -1.85 1.49
C GLU A 60 4.65 -1.69 0.23
N LEU A 61 4.05 -1.74 -0.96
CA LEU A 61 4.77 -1.65 -2.23
C LEU A 61 5.09 -0.21 -2.66
N ALA A 62 4.65 0.80 -1.91
CA ALA A 62 4.85 2.21 -2.25
C ALA A 62 6.31 2.59 -2.57
N PRO A 63 7.34 2.11 -1.82
CA PRO A 63 8.73 2.38 -2.17
C PRO A 63 9.13 1.75 -3.51
N ILE A 64 8.67 0.54 -3.81
CA ILE A 64 8.96 -0.14 -5.08
C ILE A 64 8.29 0.59 -6.25
N PHE A 65 7.04 1.04 -6.10
CA PHE A 65 6.38 1.87 -7.10
C PHE A 65 7.16 3.15 -7.36
N LYS A 66 7.68 3.79 -6.31
CA LYS A 66 8.50 5.00 -6.41
C LYS A 66 9.79 4.77 -7.19
N ASP A 67 10.48 3.66 -6.92
CA ASP A 67 11.68 3.26 -7.66
C ASP A 67 11.38 2.97 -9.14
N ASN A 68 10.14 2.62 -9.46
CA ASN A 68 9.62 2.42 -10.82
C ASN A 68 8.96 3.67 -11.43
N GLY A 69 9.21 4.86 -10.87
CA GLY A 69 8.83 6.14 -11.46
C GLY A 69 7.43 6.65 -11.12
N VAL A 70 6.74 6.02 -10.15
CA VAL A 70 5.47 6.54 -9.60
C VAL A 70 5.77 7.66 -8.61
N ASN A 71 5.13 8.81 -8.78
CA ASN A 71 5.33 9.96 -7.89
C ASN A 71 4.44 9.89 -6.65
N GLU A 72 3.23 9.35 -6.79
CA GLU A 72 2.21 9.36 -5.73
C GLU A 72 1.26 8.17 -5.88
N ILE A 73 0.80 7.64 -4.75
CA ILE A 73 -0.25 6.61 -4.70
C ILE A 73 -1.43 7.18 -3.95
N VAL A 74 -2.61 7.08 -4.55
CA VAL A 74 -3.83 7.72 -4.10
C VAL A 74 -4.90 6.68 -3.86
N CYS A 75 -5.49 6.70 -2.68
CA CYS A 75 -6.72 5.98 -2.38
C CYS A 75 -7.91 6.94 -2.49
N VAL A 76 -8.88 6.62 -3.34
CA VAL A 76 -10.16 7.35 -3.44
C VAL A 76 -11.25 6.53 -2.78
N SER A 77 -12.12 7.18 -2.02
CA SER A 77 -13.36 6.57 -1.57
C SER A 77 -14.45 7.62 -1.49
N VAL A 78 -15.70 7.21 -1.73
CA VAL A 78 -16.88 8.07 -1.56
C VAL A 78 -17.18 8.19 -0.06
N ASN A 79 -16.31 8.88 0.66
CA ASN A 79 -16.39 9.17 2.08
C ASN A 79 -15.90 10.61 2.31
N ASP A 80 -16.35 11.25 3.38
CA ASP A 80 -15.84 12.56 3.78
C ASP A 80 -14.42 12.47 4.38
N THR A 81 -13.78 13.64 4.53
CA THR A 81 -12.41 13.74 5.02
C THR A 81 -12.23 13.26 6.45
N PHE A 82 -13.26 13.32 7.30
CA PHE A 82 -13.12 12.92 8.70
C PHE A 82 -12.97 11.40 8.78
N VAL A 83 -13.84 10.68 8.06
CA VAL A 83 -13.76 9.22 7.94
C VAL A 83 -12.45 8.80 7.28
N MET A 84 -12.07 9.43 6.16
CA MET A 84 -10.85 9.07 5.45
C MET A 84 -9.58 9.32 6.27
N ASN A 85 -9.54 10.39 7.07
CA ASN A 85 -8.40 10.72 7.92
C ASN A 85 -8.24 9.74 9.10
N GLU A 86 -9.33 9.38 9.78
CA GLU A 86 -9.27 8.38 10.85
C GLU A 86 -8.93 7.00 10.29
N TRP A 87 -9.53 6.63 9.15
CA TRP A 87 -9.20 5.36 8.52
C TRP A 87 -7.73 5.31 8.07
N LYS A 88 -7.16 6.41 7.56
CA LYS A 88 -5.72 6.48 7.25
C LYS A 88 -4.85 6.11 8.46
N LYS A 89 -5.19 6.67 9.64
CA LYS A 89 -4.46 6.44 10.89
C LYS A 89 -4.61 4.99 11.33
N ASP A 90 -5.83 4.47 11.33
CA ASP A 90 -6.13 3.09 11.74
C ASP A 90 -5.46 2.04 10.83
N GLN A 91 -5.15 2.41 9.59
CA GLN A 91 -4.50 1.56 8.60
C GLN A 91 -2.98 1.76 8.52
N GLU A 92 -2.43 2.71 9.28
CA GLU A 92 -1.00 3.06 9.26
C GLU A 92 -0.49 3.32 7.82
N ALA A 93 -1.36 3.90 6.97
CA ALA A 93 -1.14 4.03 5.53
C ALA A 93 -0.36 5.31 5.18
N GLU A 94 0.81 5.49 5.78
CA GLU A 94 1.62 6.71 5.69
C GLU A 94 2.06 7.05 4.26
N ASN A 95 2.27 6.03 3.42
CA ASN A 95 2.74 6.19 2.04
C ASN A 95 1.61 6.49 1.05
N ILE A 96 0.35 6.57 1.51
CA ILE A 96 -0.83 6.73 0.66
C ILE A 96 -1.49 8.09 0.90
N THR A 97 -1.79 8.80 -0.18
CA THR A 97 -2.65 10.00 -0.15
C THR A 97 -4.11 9.55 -0.16
N MET A 98 -4.88 9.95 0.85
CA MET A 98 -6.30 9.58 0.97
C MET A 98 -7.18 10.72 0.47
N LEU A 99 -7.95 10.50 -0.59
CA LEU A 99 -8.84 11.50 -1.17
C LEU A 99 -10.32 11.24 -0.81
N PRO A 100 -10.95 12.18 -0.09
CA PRO A 100 -12.35 12.07 0.31
C PRO A 100 -13.28 12.56 -0.79
N ASP A 101 -13.68 11.66 -1.69
CA ASP A 101 -14.69 11.95 -2.72
C ASP A 101 -16.11 11.93 -2.12
N GLY A 102 -16.34 12.69 -1.06
CA GLY A 102 -17.56 12.60 -0.24
C GLY A 102 -18.86 12.85 -1.01
N ASN A 103 -18.80 13.62 -2.10
CA ASN A 103 -19.94 13.87 -3.00
C ASN A 103 -20.06 12.82 -4.13
N GLY A 104 -19.04 11.98 -4.32
CA GLY A 104 -18.95 11.03 -5.41
C GLY A 104 -18.68 11.67 -6.77
N GLU A 105 -18.27 12.93 -6.83
CA GLU A 105 -18.10 13.69 -8.07
C GLU A 105 -16.96 13.14 -8.94
N PHE A 106 -15.83 12.79 -8.31
CA PHE A 106 -14.72 12.17 -9.04
C PHE A 106 -15.15 10.80 -9.56
N THR A 107 -15.75 10.00 -8.69
CA THR A 107 -16.21 8.66 -8.97
C THR A 107 -17.27 8.64 -10.10
N ASP A 108 -18.19 9.61 -10.11
CA ASP A 108 -19.21 9.76 -11.16
C ASP A 108 -18.58 10.18 -12.48
N GLY A 109 -17.65 11.16 -12.47
CA GLY A 109 -16.90 11.56 -13.66
C GLY A 109 -16.06 10.43 -14.26
N MET A 110 -15.55 9.53 -13.40
CA MET A 110 -14.89 8.29 -13.79
C MET A 110 -15.87 7.21 -14.28
N GLY A 111 -17.18 7.41 -14.16
CA GLY A 111 -18.19 6.43 -14.55
C GLY A 111 -18.19 5.19 -13.66
N MET A 112 -17.66 5.31 -12.44
CA MET A 112 -17.48 4.21 -11.48
C MET A 112 -18.45 4.31 -10.30
N LEU A 113 -19.43 5.21 -10.33
CA LEU A 113 -20.39 5.39 -9.25
C LEU A 113 -21.53 4.37 -9.37
N VAL A 114 -21.66 3.51 -8.37
CA VAL A 114 -22.65 2.42 -8.32
C VAL A 114 -23.54 2.51 -7.08
N ASN A 115 -24.75 1.95 -7.16
CA ASN A 115 -25.61 1.80 -5.99
C ASN A 115 -25.21 0.55 -5.19
N LYS A 116 -24.98 0.71 -3.89
CA LYS A 116 -24.77 -0.37 -2.92
C LYS A 116 -25.79 -0.31 -1.77
N ASN A 117 -27.05 -0.02 -2.12
CA ASN A 117 -28.17 0.12 -1.17
C ASN A 117 -28.44 -1.17 -0.39
N ASN A 118 -28.16 -2.33 -0.98
CA ASN A 118 -28.26 -3.63 -0.32
C ASN A 118 -27.34 -3.76 0.92
N LEU A 119 -26.27 -2.97 0.99
CA LEU A 119 -25.35 -2.89 2.13
C LEU A 119 -25.60 -1.64 2.99
N GLY A 120 -26.59 -0.82 2.64
CA GLY A 120 -26.88 0.44 3.33
C GLY A 120 -25.88 1.57 3.02
N PHE A 121 -25.07 1.45 1.97
CA PHE A 121 -24.02 2.43 1.69
C PHE A 121 -24.46 3.61 0.83
N GLY A 122 -25.60 3.52 0.16
CA GLY A 122 -26.00 4.48 -0.87
C GLY A 122 -25.16 4.32 -2.15
N LYS A 123 -24.88 5.44 -2.82
CA LYS A 123 -23.96 5.46 -3.96
C LYS A 123 -22.51 5.42 -3.48
N ARG A 124 -21.68 4.58 -4.10
CA ARG A 124 -20.26 4.39 -3.77
C ARG A 124 -19.45 4.12 -5.03
N SER A 125 -18.13 4.18 -4.92
CA SER A 125 -17.27 3.75 -6.02
C SER A 125 -17.33 2.23 -6.18
N TRP A 126 -17.32 1.80 -7.43
CA TRP A 126 -16.87 0.47 -7.78
C TRP A 126 -15.37 0.32 -7.47
N ARG A 127 -14.90 -0.91 -7.27
CA ARG A 127 -13.49 -1.18 -7.02
C ARG A 127 -12.73 -1.18 -8.34
N TYR A 128 -11.69 -0.36 -8.42
CA TYR A 128 -10.78 -0.33 -9.57
C TYR A 128 -9.44 0.25 -9.15
N SER A 129 -8.42 0.04 -9.96
CA SER A 129 -7.18 0.82 -9.91
C SER A 129 -6.83 1.35 -11.29
N MET A 130 -5.99 2.36 -11.34
CA MET A 130 -5.53 2.96 -12.58
C MET A 130 -4.16 3.60 -12.44
N LEU A 131 -3.42 3.61 -13.53
CA LEU A 131 -2.22 4.41 -13.68
C LEU A 131 -2.58 5.68 -14.45
N VAL A 132 -2.23 6.84 -13.90
CA VAL A 132 -2.48 8.15 -14.50
C VAL A 132 -1.15 8.84 -14.75
N LYS A 133 -0.92 9.32 -15.97
CA LYS A 133 0.28 10.07 -16.36
C LYS A 133 -0.11 11.45 -16.83
N ASN A 134 0.30 12.48 -16.09
CA ASN A 134 -0.01 13.88 -16.39
C ASN A 134 -1.53 14.12 -16.62
N GLY A 135 -2.36 13.61 -15.72
CA GLY A 135 -3.82 13.71 -15.80
C GLY A 135 -4.50 12.79 -16.83
N VAL A 136 -3.75 12.07 -17.67
CA VAL A 136 -4.29 11.12 -18.65
C VAL A 136 -4.24 9.70 -18.09
N ILE A 137 -5.35 8.96 -18.20
CA ILE A 137 -5.45 7.58 -17.75
C ILE A 137 -4.65 6.70 -18.70
N ASP A 138 -3.54 6.13 -18.24
CA ASP A 138 -2.68 5.23 -19.02
C ASP A 138 -3.23 3.80 -19.06
N LYS A 139 -3.79 3.34 -17.93
CA LYS A 139 -4.42 2.03 -17.82
C LYS A 139 -5.44 2.01 -16.68
N MET A 140 -6.54 1.28 -16.87
CA MET A 140 -7.48 0.93 -15.80
C MET A 140 -7.55 -0.59 -15.59
N PHE A 141 -7.75 -0.97 -14.34
CA PHE A 141 -8.06 -2.32 -13.87
C PHE A 141 -9.38 -2.26 -13.11
N ILE A 142 -10.48 -2.50 -13.84
CA ILE A 142 -11.83 -2.44 -13.30
C ILE A 142 -12.22 -3.85 -12.87
N GLU A 143 -12.61 -4.02 -11.60
CA GLU A 143 -13.07 -5.32 -11.11
C GLU A 143 -14.31 -5.81 -11.89
N PRO A 144 -14.45 -7.14 -12.09
CA PRO A 144 -15.58 -7.68 -12.82
C PRO A 144 -16.90 -7.45 -12.07
N GLU A 145 -17.97 -7.07 -12.79
CA GLU A 145 -19.31 -6.82 -12.23
C GLU A 145 -20.00 -8.14 -11.81
N VAL A 146 -19.49 -8.79 -10.76
CA VAL A 146 -20.00 -10.03 -10.16
C VAL A 146 -20.52 -9.80 -8.74
N ASP A 147 -21.35 -10.71 -8.24
CA ASP A 147 -21.85 -10.66 -6.87
C ASP A 147 -20.73 -10.81 -5.84
N GLY A 148 -20.88 -10.12 -4.71
CA GLY A 148 -19.90 -10.14 -3.60
C GLY A 148 -19.00 -8.91 -3.58
N ASP A 149 -17.73 -9.13 -3.22
CA ASP A 149 -16.70 -8.08 -3.10
C ASP A 149 -15.48 -8.45 -3.94
N PRO A 150 -15.57 -8.32 -5.29
CA PRO A 150 -14.51 -8.74 -6.19
C PRO A 150 -13.22 -7.94 -5.94
N PHE A 151 -12.09 -8.64 -6.02
CA PHE A 151 -10.73 -8.11 -5.86
C PHE A 151 -9.75 -9.05 -6.56
N GLU A 152 -9.70 -8.98 -7.88
CA GLU A 152 -8.96 -9.90 -8.77
C GLU A 152 -7.96 -9.18 -9.67
N VAL A 153 -8.17 -7.90 -9.98
CA VAL A 153 -7.38 -7.17 -10.98
C VAL A 153 -6.91 -5.80 -10.52
N SER A 154 -7.57 -5.21 -9.53
CA SER A 154 -7.25 -3.86 -9.06
C SER A 154 -6.10 -3.82 -8.06
N ASP A 155 -5.53 -4.97 -7.69
CA ASP A 155 -4.52 -5.10 -6.65
C ASP A 155 -3.17 -4.46 -7.04
N ALA A 156 -2.32 -4.27 -6.02
CA ALA A 156 -1.05 -3.60 -6.18
C ALA A 156 -0.03 -4.44 -6.97
N ASP A 157 -0.06 -5.77 -6.86
CA ASP A 157 0.88 -6.63 -7.57
C ASP A 157 0.56 -6.66 -9.08
N THR A 158 -0.71 -6.69 -9.45
CA THR A 158 -1.17 -6.50 -10.84
C THR A 158 -0.71 -5.14 -11.39
N MET A 159 -0.89 -4.06 -10.62
CA MET A 159 -0.43 -2.73 -11.00
C MET A 159 1.10 -2.68 -11.18
N LEU A 160 1.86 -3.26 -10.27
CA LEU A 160 3.32 -3.29 -10.33
C LEU A 160 3.80 -4.07 -11.55
N THR A 161 3.20 -5.24 -11.81
CA THR A 161 3.51 -6.06 -12.99
C THR A 161 3.25 -5.30 -14.29
N TYR A 162 2.19 -4.50 -14.35
CA TYR A 162 1.91 -3.66 -15.51
C TYR A 162 2.95 -2.54 -15.69
N ILE A 163 3.36 -1.89 -14.60
CA ILE A 163 4.36 -0.81 -14.64
C ILE A 163 5.73 -1.37 -15.03
N ASN A 164 6.12 -2.49 -14.43
CA ASN A 164 7.37 -3.18 -14.68
C ASN A 164 7.26 -4.66 -14.30
N ALA A 165 7.14 -5.53 -15.30
CA ALA A 165 7.04 -6.98 -15.09
C ALA A 165 8.31 -7.61 -14.49
N ASP A 166 9.45 -6.92 -14.60
CA ASP A 166 10.74 -7.34 -14.04
C ASP A 166 11.01 -6.73 -12.65
N ALA A 167 10.03 -6.01 -12.08
CA ALA A 167 10.17 -5.43 -10.74
C ALA A 167 10.33 -6.55 -9.70
N VAL A 168 11.43 -6.48 -8.95
CA VAL A 168 11.69 -7.42 -7.86
C VAL A 168 10.94 -6.94 -6.63
N VAL A 169 9.91 -7.70 -6.24
CA VAL A 169 9.24 -7.51 -4.96
C VAL A 169 10.12 -8.10 -3.85
N PRO A 170 10.62 -7.29 -2.89
CA PRO A 170 11.42 -7.83 -1.79
C PRO A 170 10.57 -8.80 -0.96
N LYS A 171 11.21 -9.88 -0.50
CA LYS A 171 10.56 -10.84 0.40
C LYS A 171 10.13 -10.10 1.68
N SER A 172 8.93 -10.40 2.18
CA SER A 172 8.47 -9.87 3.47
C SER A 172 9.46 -10.24 4.57
N ALA A 173 9.96 -9.26 5.31
CA ALA A 173 10.91 -9.45 6.38
C ALA A 173 10.39 -8.86 7.68
N THR A 174 10.61 -9.57 8.79
CA THR A 174 10.34 -9.05 10.14
C THR A 174 11.52 -9.32 11.06
N MET A 175 11.77 -8.40 11.99
CA MET A 175 12.81 -8.53 12.99
C MET A 175 12.26 -8.19 14.38
N PHE A 176 12.36 -9.15 15.31
CA PHE A 176 12.19 -8.85 16.72
C PHE A 176 13.40 -8.05 17.22
N SER A 177 13.14 -6.91 17.87
CA SER A 177 14.15 -5.98 18.36
C SER A 177 13.93 -5.63 19.83
N ARG A 178 14.88 -4.90 20.42
CA ARG A 178 14.75 -4.27 21.74
C ARG A 178 15.40 -2.90 21.70
N LYS A 179 14.79 -1.92 22.34
CA LYS A 179 15.34 -0.57 22.49
C LYS A 179 16.79 -0.61 23.02
N GLY A 180 17.69 0.08 22.31
CA GLY A 180 19.12 0.19 22.67
C GLY A 180 19.98 -1.04 22.35
N CYS A 181 19.46 -2.03 21.60
CA CYS A 181 20.19 -3.23 21.20
C CYS A 181 21.16 -2.94 20.01
N PRO A 182 22.49 -2.98 20.20
CA PRO A 182 23.44 -2.68 19.12
C PRO A 182 23.42 -3.74 18.01
N HIS A 183 23.22 -5.02 18.34
CA HIS A 183 23.10 -6.07 17.33
C HIS A 183 21.86 -5.91 16.45
N CYS A 184 20.78 -5.37 17.02
CA CYS A 184 19.54 -5.10 16.30
C CYS A 184 19.72 -3.94 15.32
N GLN A 185 20.42 -2.88 15.73
CA GLN A 185 20.78 -1.79 14.81
C GLN A 185 21.67 -2.30 13.67
N ARG A 186 22.70 -3.10 13.99
CA ARG A 186 23.58 -3.71 12.97
C ARG A 186 22.80 -4.55 11.96
N ALA A 187 21.86 -5.38 12.41
CA ALA A 187 21.01 -6.18 11.52
C ALA A 187 20.11 -5.30 10.65
N LEU A 188 19.51 -4.25 11.22
CA LEU A 188 18.69 -3.30 10.49
C LEU A 188 19.48 -2.56 9.40
N ASP A 189 20.69 -2.10 9.72
CA ASP A 189 21.57 -1.43 8.76
C ASP A 189 21.96 -2.36 7.60
N LEU A 190 22.21 -3.65 7.88
CA LEU A 190 22.48 -4.66 6.86
C LEU A 190 21.27 -4.87 5.94
N LEU A 191 20.07 -5.00 6.49
CA LEU A 191 18.83 -5.18 5.71
C LEU A 191 18.54 -3.95 4.83
N ASN A 192 18.64 -2.75 5.41
CA ASN A 192 18.45 -1.49 4.69
C ASN A 192 19.46 -1.33 3.54
N LYS A 193 20.73 -1.72 3.77
CA LYS A 193 21.76 -1.68 2.72
C LYS A 193 21.45 -2.62 1.56
N GLN A 194 20.68 -3.69 1.78
CA GLN A 194 20.24 -4.62 0.76
C GLN A 194 18.87 -4.25 0.15
N GLY A 195 18.28 -3.10 0.53
CA GLY A 195 16.95 -2.70 0.08
C GLY A 195 15.82 -3.60 0.62
N ILE A 196 16.07 -4.33 1.71
CA ILE A 196 15.06 -5.19 2.34
C ILE A 196 14.29 -4.36 3.36
N TYR A 197 13.03 -4.09 3.06
CA TYR A 197 12.09 -3.48 4.01
C TYR A 197 11.74 -4.49 5.10
N VAL A 198 11.99 -4.12 6.36
CA VAL A 198 11.78 -4.98 7.52
C VAL A 198 10.80 -4.35 8.50
N GLU A 199 9.78 -5.11 8.88
CA GLU A 199 8.91 -4.76 10.00
C GLU A 199 9.63 -5.02 11.32
N VAL A 200 9.80 -3.99 12.15
CA VAL A 200 10.51 -4.11 13.42
C VAL A 200 9.52 -4.31 14.57
N ILE A 201 9.50 -5.52 15.12
CA ILE A 201 8.68 -5.86 16.30
C ILE A 201 9.49 -5.54 17.57
N GLU A 202 9.31 -4.35 18.12
CA GLU A 202 10.00 -3.93 19.34
C GLU A 202 9.42 -4.59 20.60
N LEU A 203 10.25 -5.37 21.30
CA LEU A 203 9.90 -5.94 22.59
C LEU A 203 9.86 -4.86 23.68
N GLY A 204 8.79 -4.87 24.48
CA GLY A 204 8.58 -3.94 25.59
C GLY A 204 7.47 -2.91 25.34
N ALA A 205 7.01 -2.76 24.10
CA ALA A 205 5.89 -1.91 23.71
C ALA A 205 4.64 -2.76 23.39
N GLY A 206 4.04 -3.39 24.41
CA GLY A 206 2.89 -4.30 24.23
C GLY A 206 3.25 -5.72 23.78
N ILE A 207 4.39 -5.91 23.10
CA ILE A 207 4.93 -7.23 22.77
C ILE A 207 5.96 -7.68 23.81
N THR A 208 5.84 -8.93 24.27
CA THR A 208 6.76 -9.51 25.27
C THR A 208 7.65 -10.60 24.65
N SER A 209 8.65 -11.05 25.41
CA SER A 209 9.54 -12.16 25.01
C SER A 209 8.82 -13.49 24.78
N ARG A 210 7.52 -13.60 25.11
CA ARG A 210 6.68 -14.75 24.79
C ARG A 210 6.52 -14.94 23.28
N SER A 211 6.20 -13.87 22.54
CA SER A 211 6.05 -13.94 21.07
C SER A 211 7.37 -14.31 20.41
N LEU A 212 8.46 -13.69 20.84
CA LEU A 212 9.81 -14.02 20.38
C LEU A 212 10.10 -15.52 20.54
N ARG A 213 9.88 -16.07 21.74
CA ARG A 213 10.17 -17.48 22.04
C ARG A 213 9.25 -18.44 21.29
N ALA A 214 7.97 -18.10 21.15
CA ALA A 214 7.01 -18.91 20.41
C ALA A 214 7.39 -19.02 18.93
N MET A 215 7.85 -17.92 18.32
CA MET A 215 8.19 -17.87 16.90
C MET A 215 9.60 -18.41 16.59
N SER A 216 10.59 -18.08 17.40
CA SER A 216 12.01 -18.39 17.10
C SER A 216 12.62 -19.50 17.97
N GLY A 217 11.96 -19.87 19.07
CA GLY A 217 12.57 -20.71 20.12
C GLY A 217 13.69 -20.00 20.91
N LYS A 218 13.99 -18.72 20.63
CA LYS A 218 15.06 -17.95 21.28
C LYS A 218 14.52 -16.96 22.32
N SER A 219 15.43 -16.43 23.13
CA SER A 219 15.15 -15.43 24.16
C SER A 219 15.90 -14.10 23.98
N SER A 220 16.82 -14.03 23.02
CA SER A 220 17.63 -12.85 22.71
C SER A 220 17.19 -12.18 21.40
N THR A 221 17.47 -10.90 21.27
CA THR A 221 17.26 -10.11 20.04
C THR A 221 18.62 -9.76 19.40
N PRO A 222 18.68 -9.52 18.08
CA PRO A 222 17.58 -9.59 17.13
C PRO A 222 17.20 -11.03 16.75
N GLN A 223 15.97 -11.24 16.26
CA GLN A 223 15.57 -12.48 15.57
C GLN A 223 14.86 -12.11 14.27
N ILE A 224 15.46 -12.50 13.14
CA ILE A 224 15.05 -12.09 11.80
C ILE A 224 14.36 -13.26 11.08
N PHE A 225 13.28 -12.94 10.36
CA PHE A 225 12.57 -13.82 9.44
C PHE A 225 12.46 -13.14 8.09
N ILE A 226 12.69 -13.87 6.99
CA ILE A 226 12.61 -13.35 5.62
C ILE A 226 11.87 -14.35 4.75
N GLY A 227 10.80 -13.93 4.08
CA GLY A 227 10.02 -14.78 3.18
C GLY A 227 9.37 -15.99 3.86
N GLY A 228 9.14 -15.91 5.17
CA GLY A 228 8.64 -17.02 6.00
C GLY A 228 9.74 -17.89 6.64
N ASP A 229 10.98 -17.77 6.18
CA ASP A 229 12.11 -18.52 6.75
C ASP A 229 12.68 -17.83 7.98
N TYR A 230 12.99 -18.60 9.02
CA TYR A 230 13.71 -18.12 10.19
C TYR A 230 15.22 -18.06 9.89
N ILE A 231 15.78 -16.84 9.93
CA ILE A 231 17.18 -16.59 9.58
C ILE A 231 18.10 -16.70 10.80
N GLY A 232 17.67 -16.15 11.95
CA GLY A 232 18.48 -16.13 13.18
C GLY A 232 18.75 -14.72 13.70
N GLY A 233 19.90 -14.52 14.34
CA GLY A 233 20.35 -13.23 14.82
C GLY A 233 21.16 -12.45 13.78
N ALA A 234 21.86 -11.41 14.23
CA ALA A 234 22.62 -10.53 13.34
C ALA A 234 23.77 -11.23 12.62
N ASP A 235 24.44 -12.19 13.27
CA ASP A 235 25.57 -12.92 12.66
C ASP A 235 25.07 -13.94 11.63
N GLU A 236 23.96 -14.62 11.91
CA GLU A 236 23.31 -15.53 10.96
C GLU A 236 22.75 -14.77 9.74
N LEU A 237 22.20 -13.57 9.96
CA LEU A 237 21.77 -12.69 8.87
C LEU A 237 22.95 -12.32 7.96
N GLU A 238 24.10 -11.92 8.53
CA GLU A 238 25.28 -11.59 7.73
C GLU A 238 25.73 -12.78 6.88
N GLN A 239 25.75 -13.98 7.45
CA GLN A 239 26.05 -15.21 6.70
C GLN A 239 25.01 -15.51 5.61
N TYR A 240 23.73 -15.32 5.91
CA TYR A 240 22.63 -15.53 4.96
C TYR A 240 22.78 -14.61 3.75
N LEU A 241 23.03 -13.31 3.98
CA LEU A 241 23.22 -12.32 2.92
C LEU A 241 24.49 -12.63 2.12
N CYS A 242 25.61 -12.99 2.76
CA CYS A 242 26.83 -13.39 2.05
C CYS A 242 26.64 -14.65 1.19
N LYS A 243 25.83 -15.62 1.63
CA LYS A 243 25.49 -16.82 0.83
C LYS A 243 24.58 -16.48 -0.34
N GLY A 244 23.61 -15.58 -0.16
CA GLY A 244 22.79 -15.05 -1.25
C GLY A 244 23.65 -14.41 -2.35
N PHE A 245 24.67 -13.63 -1.98
CA PHE A 245 25.65 -13.05 -2.91
C PHE A 245 26.49 -14.08 -3.68
N LEU A 246 26.69 -15.29 -3.14
CA LEU A 246 27.45 -16.36 -3.79
C LEU A 246 26.55 -17.36 -4.54
N GLY A 247 25.24 -17.35 -4.30
CA GLY A 247 24.28 -18.35 -4.80
C GLY A 247 23.32 -17.83 -5.87
N GLU A 248 22.99 -16.54 -5.87
CA GLU A 248 22.03 -15.98 -6.83
C GLU A 248 22.51 -14.61 -7.29
N ASN A 249 23.01 -14.56 -8.54
CA ASN A 249 22.81 -13.35 -9.34
C ASN A 249 21.30 -13.11 -9.39
N TYR A 250 20.82 -12.14 -8.60
CA TYR A 250 19.55 -11.49 -8.87
C TYR A 250 19.62 -10.90 -10.28
N GLY A 251 19.12 -11.65 -11.25
CA GLY A 251 19.24 -11.33 -12.67
C GLY A 251 19.33 -12.57 -13.56
N LYS A 252 18.18 -13.22 -13.77
CA LYS A 252 17.75 -13.75 -15.08
C LYS A 252 16.25 -13.64 -15.19
#